data_AF-A0A953BLR0-F1
#
_entry.id   AF-A0A953BLR0-F1
#
_cell.length_a   1.000
_cell.length_b   1.000
_cell.length_c   1.000
_cell.angle_alpha   90.00
_cell.angle_beta   90.00
_cell.angle_gamma   90.00
#
_symmetry.space_group_name_H-M   'P 1'
#
loop_
_entity.id
_entity.type
_entity.pdbx_description
1 polymer ?
#
loop_
_entity_poly.entity_id
_entity_poly.type
_entity_poly.pdbx_seq_one_letter_code
_entity_poly.pdbx_strand_id
1 'polypeptide(L)'
;MPNAGEGLKFDLESLDGRMAFLIDANRPGRIKLSKATYQERYRVVDILARLDIDGPPHTNPTADSPPLPVLAPYNGATVLCPHYHFFVEGYEAKWAVPASVVGLNESADLVLALREFMTHCGVQEVPTIQYPMQ
;
A
#
# COMPACT_ATOMS: atom_id res chain seq x y z
N MET A 1 -6.57 7.15 12.04
CA MET A 1 -5.30 7.51 11.40
C MET A 1 -4.23 7.67 12.47
N PRO A 2 -3.13 6.90 12.46
CA PRO A 2 -2.06 7.06 13.46
C PRO A 2 -1.44 8.46 13.40
N ASN A 3 -0.94 8.97 14.53
CA ASN A 3 -0.14 10.19 14.53
C ASN A 3 1.20 9.97 13.83
N ALA A 4 1.92 11.06 13.54
CA ALA A 4 3.28 10.95 13.01
C ALA A 4 4.18 10.20 14.02
N GLY A 5 4.87 9.17 13.55
CA GLY A 5 5.69 8.27 14.36
C GLY A 5 4.96 7.04 14.89
N GLU A 6 3.65 6.93 14.68
CA GLU A 6 2.83 5.80 15.13
C GLU A 6 2.46 4.86 13.99
N GLY A 7 1.94 3.69 14.37
CA GLY A 7 1.34 2.72 13.47
C GLY A 7 -0.02 2.25 13.98
N LEU A 8 -0.86 1.79 13.07
CA LEU A 8 -2.16 1.20 13.34
C LEU A 8 -2.26 -0.12 12.56
N LYS A 9 -2.95 -1.11 13.13
CA LYS A 9 -3.16 -2.43 12.54
C LYS A 9 -4.65 -2.74 12.49
N PHE A 10 -5.07 -3.39 11.41
CA PHE A 10 -6.41 -3.91 11.20
C PHE A 10 -6.30 -5.39 10.89
N ASP A 11 -6.75 -6.23 11.83
CA ASP A 11 -6.88 -7.65 11.60
C ASP A 11 -8.14 -7.89 10.76
N LEU A 12 -8.00 -8.67 9.70
CA LEU A 12 -9.04 -8.95 8.72
C LEU A 12 -9.15 -10.45 8.49
N GLU A 13 -10.31 -10.87 8.01
CA GLU A 13 -10.60 -12.26 7.70
C GLU A 13 -11.31 -12.34 6.34
N SER A 14 -11.04 -13.40 5.56
CA SER A 14 -11.81 -13.68 4.36
C SER A 14 -13.28 -13.95 4.70
N LEU A 15 -14.18 -13.67 3.76
CA LEU A 15 -15.61 -13.89 3.93
C LEU A 15 -15.99 -15.35 4.26
N ASP A 16 -15.14 -16.30 3.89
CA ASP A 16 -15.31 -17.73 4.19
C ASP A 16 -14.63 -18.19 5.49
N GLY A 17 -13.98 -17.28 6.21
CA GLY A 17 -13.30 -17.56 7.49
C GLY A 17 -12.02 -18.39 7.39
N ARG A 18 -11.46 -18.57 6.19
CA ARG A 18 -10.31 -19.47 5.97
C ARG A 18 -8.97 -18.78 5.99
N MET A 19 -8.94 -17.48 5.72
CA MET A 19 -7.71 -16.71 5.58
C MET A 19 -7.76 -15.50 6.49
N ALA A 20 -6.71 -15.34 7.30
CA ALA A 20 -6.47 -14.10 8.03
C ALA A 20 -5.57 -13.18 7.18
N PHE A 21 -5.90 -11.90 7.19
CA PHE A 21 -5.12 -10.83 6.59
C PHE A 21 -4.83 -9.76 7.64
N LEU A 22 -3.81 -8.95 7.37
CA LEU A 22 -3.45 -7.81 8.21
C LEU A 22 -3.26 -6.61 7.31
N ILE A 23 -3.95 -5.50 7.58
CA ILE A 23 -3.56 -4.18 7.05
C ILE A 23 -2.79 -3.42 8.12
N ASP A 24 -1.56 -3.03 7.82
CA ASP A 24 -0.75 -2.15 8.66
C ASP A 24 -0.59 -0.77 8.03
N ALA A 25 -0.93 0.27 8.79
CA ALA A 25 -0.81 1.67 8.42
C ALA A 25 0.27 2.32 9.30
N ASN A 26 1.43 2.62 8.72
CA ASN A 26 2.56 3.19 9.44
C ASN A 26 2.82 4.61 8.98
N ARG A 27 3.15 5.50 9.92
CA ARG A 27 3.44 6.91 9.63
C ARG A 27 4.85 7.28 10.09
N PRO A 28 5.91 6.70 9.49
CA PRO A 28 7.27 6.83 10.02
C PRO A 28 7.90 8.21 9.77
N GLY A 29 8.09 9.00 10.83
CA GLY A 29 9.10 10.07 10.89
C GLY A 29 8.62 11.54 10.77
N ARG A 30 9.49 12.45 11.24
CA ARG A 30 9.21 13.81 11.76
C ARG A 30 9.27 14.99 10.75
N ILE A 31 9.51 14.76 9.44
CA ILE A 31 9.77 15.87 8.49
C ILE A 31 8.56 16.20 7.59
N LYS A 32 7.76 15.21 7.19
CA LYS A 32 6.51 15.41 6.45
C LYS A 32 5.36 14.73 7.19
N LEU A 33 4.39 15.51 7.65
CA LEU A 33 3.20 14.99 8.34
C LEU A 33 2.40 14.04 7.45
N SER A 34 2.51 14.15 6.13
CA SER A 34 1.84 13.33 5.11
C SER A 34 2.53 11.99 4.81
N LYS A 35 3.71 11.68 5.36
CA LYS A 35 4.40 10.44 5.02
C LYS A 35 3.71 9.21 5.65
N ALA A 36 3.31 8.25 4.83
CA ALA A 36 2.67 7.01 5.28
C ALA A 36 2.97 5.81 4.37
N THR A 37 2.91 4.61 4.95
CA THR A 37 3.00 3.32 4.25
C THR A 37 1.85 2.43 4.70
N TYR A 38 1.11 1.86 3.75
CA TYR A 38 0.02 0.92 3.99
C TYR A 38 0.36 -0.42 3.38
N GLN A 39 0.19 -1.54 4.11
CA GLN A 39 0.52 -2.88 3.61
C GLN A 39 -0.59 -3.86 3.97
N GLU A 40 -1.01 -4.69 3.03
CA GLU A 40 -1.82 -5.88 3.29
C GLU A 40 -0.92 -7.12 3.33
N ARG A 41 -1.10 -8.01 4.32
CA ARG A 41 -0.27 -9.21 4.48
C ARG A 41 -1.06 -10.50 4.61
N TYR A 42 -0.51 -11.59 4.06
CA TYR A 42 -0.96 -12.98 4.27
C TYR A 42 0.08 -13.79 5.05
N ARG A 43 -0.38 -14.72 5.90
CA ARG A 43 0.48 -15.55 6.80
C ARG A 43 1.47 -14.74 7.66
N VAL A 44 1.19 -13.46 7.90
CA VAL A 44 2.02 -12.49 8.65
C VAL A 44 3.37 -12.14 7.99
N VAL A 45 3.79 -12.78 6.89
CA VAL A 45 5.10 -12.56 6.25
C VAL A 45 4.99 -11.85 4.90
N ASP A 46 4.06 -12.24 4.04
CA ASP A 46 4.03 -11.79 2.65
C ASP A 46 3.22 -10.50 2.50
N ILE A 47 3.80 -9.47 1.89
CA ILE A 47 3.11 -8.21 1.56
C ILE A 47 2.39 -8.39 0.22
N LEU A 48 1.07 -8.52 0.26
CA LEU A 48 0.21 -8.69 -0.92
C LEU A 48 0.09 -7.41 -1.74
N ALA A 49 -0.03 -6.28 -1.03
CA ALA A 49 -0.21 -4.96 -1.58
C ALA A 49 0.48 -3.94 -0.68
N ARG A 50 1.11 -2.92 -1.27
CA ARG A 50 1.65 -1.80 -0.48
C ARG A 50 1.44 -0.46 -1.19
N LEU A 51 0.90 0.52 -0.47
CA LEU A 51 0.83 1.91 -0.93
C LEU A 51 1.78 2.77 -0.10
N ASP A 52 2.69 3.47 -0.77
CA ASP A 52 3.54 4.49 -0.16
C ASP A 52 3.05 5.90 -0.55
N ILE A 53 2.97 6.78 0.44
CA ILE A 53 2.67 8.21 0.31
C ILE A 53 3.85 9.02 0.88
N ASP A 54 4.37 9.97 0.11
CA ASP A 54 5.57 10.77 0.47
C ASP A 54 6.80 9.92 0.88
N GLY A 55 6.89 8.70 0.35
CA GLY A 55 8.04 7.82 0.40
C GLY A 55 9.13 8.18 -0.61
N PRO A 56 10.31 7.54 -0.51
CA PRO A 56 11.36 7.68 -1.52
C PRO A 56 10.90 7.09 -2.87
N PRO A 57 11.44 7.54 -4.02
CA PRO A 57 11.24 6.84 -5.29
C PRO A 57 11.67 5.37 -5.20
N HIS A 58 10.99 4.51 -5.97
CA HIS A 58 11.27 3.08 -6.02
C HIS A 58 11.75 2.66 -7.42
N THR A 59 12.86 1.94 -7.52
CA THR A 59 13.35 1.39 -8.80
C THR A 59 12.88 -0.04 -8.96
N ASN A 60 12.08 -0.30 -10.00
CA ASN A 60 11.63 -1.64 -10.35
C ASN A 60 12.79 -2.50 -10.86
N PRO A 61 12.72 -3.83 -10.66
CA PRO A 61 13.67 -4.74 -11.27
C PRO A 61 13.55 -4.72 -12.80
N THR A 62 14.63 -5.14 -13.46
CA THR A 62 14.59 -5.47 -14.89
C THR A 62 14.31 -6.96 -15.05
N ALA A 63 13.32 -7.30 -15.88
CA ALA A 63 12.98 -8.68 -16.23
C ALA A 63 12.87 -8.83 -17.75
N ASP A 64 13.28 -9.97 -18.29
CA ASP A 64 13.18 -10.25 -19.74
C ASP A 64 11.72 -10.22 -20.22
N SER A 65 10.81 -10.72 -19.39
CA SER A 65 9.37 -10.59 -19.56
C SER A 65 8.76 -10.03 -18.27
N PRO A 66 8.12 -8.85 -18.33
CA PRO A 66 7.37 -8.31 -17.20
C PRO A 66 6.30 -9.30 -16.72
N PRO A 67 6.12 -9.49 -15.41
CA PRO A 67 5.29 -10.55 -14.86
C PRO A 67 3.77 -10.27 -14.99
N LEU A 68 3.39 -9.01 -15.19
CA LEU A 68 2.01 -8.61 -15.46
C LEU A 68 1.98 -7.55 -16.58
N PRO A 69 0.94 -7.51 -17.43
CA PRO A 69 0.82 -6.49 -18.49
C PRO A 69 0.89 -5.04 -17.98
N VAL A 70 0.28 -4.77 -16.82
CA VAL A 70 0.29 -3.45 -16.17
C VAL A 70 1.71 -2.99 -15.77
N LEU A 71 2.64 -3.93 -15.58
CA LEU A 71 4.02 -3.67 -15.16
C LEU A 71 4.96 -3.44 -16.35
N ALA A 72 4.55 -3.80 -17.57
CA ALA A 72 5.41 -3.72 -18.75
C ALA A 72 5.98 -2.32 -19.03
N PRO A 73 5.21 -1.22 -18.89
CA PRO A 73 5.75 0.14 -19.05
C PRO A 73 6.77 0.53 -17.98
N TYR A 74 6.87 -0.22 -16.88
CA TYR A 74 7.64 0.11 -15.70
C TYR A 74 8.84 -0.82 -15.48
N ASN A 75 9.19 -1.65 -16.45
CA ASN A 75 10.33 -2.57 -16.38
C ASN A 75 11.66 -1.80 -16.26
N GLY A 76 12.40 -2.02 -15.16
CA GLY A 76 13.63 -1.27 -14.86
C GLY A 76 13.41 0.24 -14.56
N ALA A 77 12.16 0.70 -14.47
CA ALA A 77 11.84 2.11 -14.30
C ALA A 77 11.92 2.55 -12.82
N THR A 78 12.29 3.81 -12.60
CA THR A 78 12.11 4.46 -11.29
C THR A 78 10.74 5.11 -11.21
N VAL A 79 9.95 4.70 -10.23
CA VAL A 79 8.59 5.17 -9.97
C VAL A 79 8.60 6.15 -8.80
N LEU A 80 8.04 7.35 -9.02
CA LEU A 80 7.91 8.37 -7.98
C LEU A 80 6.74 8.07 -7.06
N CYS A 81 6.77 8.61 -5.84
CA CYS A 81 5.68 8.51 -4.89
C CYS A 81 4.58 9.54 -5.23
N PRO A 82 3.28 9.22 -5.07
CA PRO A 82 2.72 7.99 -4.52
C PRO A 82 2.78 6.80 -5.48
N HIS A 83 3.16 5.63 -4.98
CA HIS A 83 3.24 4.41 -5.78
C HIS A 83 2.71 3.20 -5.03
N TYR A 84 2.14 2.28 -5.80
CA TYR A 84 1.55 1.04 -5.34
C TYR A 84 2.44 -0.13 -5.75
N HIS A 85 2.80 -0.98 -4.80
CA HIS A 85 3.51 -2.23 -5.03
C HIS A 85 2.53 -3.39 -5.11
N PHE A 86 2.78 -4.25 -6.09
CA PHE A 86 2.12 -5.55 -6.21
C PHE A 86 2.97 -6.63 -5.56
N PHE A 87 2.33 -7.62 -4.94
CA PHE A 87 2.95 -8.92 -4.79
C PHE A 87 3.07 -9.60 -6.15
N VAL A 88 4.29 -9.94 -6.51
CA VAL A 88 4.59 -10.72 -7.71
C VAL A 88 5.38 -11.95 -7.28
N GLU A 89 4.90 -13.15 -7.61
CA GLU A 89 5.60 -14.38 -7.28
C GLU A 89 7.05 -14.37 -7.84
N GLY A 90 8.03 -14.71 -7.00
CA GLY A 90 9.46 -14.62 -7.33
C GLY A 90 10.08 -13.22 -7.20
N TYR A 91 9.27 -12.17 -7.02
CA TYR A 91 9.72 -10.79 -6.83
C TYR A 91 9.19 -10.14 -5.55
N GLU A 92 8.19 -10.73 -4.88
CA GLU A 92 7.50 -10.17 -3.72
C GLU A 92 6.97 -8.76 -4.04
N ALA A 93 7.06 -7.82 -3.10
CA ALA A 93 6.62 -6.43 -3.25
C ALA A 93 7.65 -5.53 -3.99
N LYS A 94 8.46 -6.07 -4.90
CA LYS A 94 9.51 -5.29 -5.62
C LYS A 94 9.01 -4.58 -6.88
N TRP A 95 7.81 -4.87 -7.36
CA TRP A 95 7.23 -4.20 -8.53
C TRP A 95 6.23 -3.14 -8.09
N ALA A 96 6.44 -1.91 -8.53
CA ALA A 96 5.56 -0.78 -8.27
C ALA A 96 5.11 -0.06 -9.54
N VAL A 97 3.98 0.64 -9.43
CA VAL A 97 3.44 1.57 -10.43
C VAL A 97 2.97 2.85 -9.73
N PRO A 98 2.83 3.98 -10.44
CA PRO A 98 2.17 5.16 -9.88
C PRO A 98 0.79 4.77 -9.32
N ALA A 99 0.41 5.31 -8.16
CA ALA A 99 -0.83 4.93 -7.48
C ALA A 99 -2.08 5.16 -8.36
N SER A 100 -2.05 6.19 -9.21
CA SER A 100 -3.10 6.47 -10.20
C SER A 100 -3.34 5.34 -11.21
N VAL A 101 -2.35 4.50 -11.51
CA VAL A 101 -2.49 3.35 -12.44
C VAL A 101 -3.45 2.29 -11.89
N VAL A 102 -3.51 2.14 -10.57
CA VAL A 102 -4.43 1.23 -9.88
C VAL A 102 -5.71 1.93 -9.41
N GLY A 103 -5.93 3.18 -9.85
CA GLY A 103 -7.11 3.97 -9.52
C GLY A 103 -7.12 4.55 -8.11
N LEU A 104 -5.99 4.58 -7.41
CA LEU A 104 -5.86 5.20 -6.09
C LEU A 104 -5.56 6.69 -6.24
N ASN A 105 -6.17 7.51 -5.38
CA ASN A 105 -5.95 8.95 -5.38
C ASN A 105 -4.53 9.28 -4.91
N GLU A 106 -3.92 10.27 -5.55
CA GLU A 106 -2.59 10.78 -5.21
C GLU A 106 -2.65 11.89 -4.14
N SER A 107 -3.76 11.95 -3.39
CA SER A 107 -4.04 12.95 -2.36
C SER A 107 -3.08 12.86 -1.17
N ALA A 108 -2.77 14.01 -0.58
CA ALA A 108 -2.07 14.11 0.70
C ALA A 108 -2.99 13.87 1.91
N ASP A 109 -4.30 13.70 1.70
CA ASP A 109 -5.23 13.30 2.77
C ASP A 109 -5.05 11.81 3.09
N LEU A 110 -4.34 11.54 4.18
CA LEU A 110 -4.02 10.18 4.61
C LEU A 110 -5.24 9.37 5.04
N VAL A 111 -6.30 10.02 5.53
CA VAL A 111 -7.54 9.33 5.88
C VAL A 111 -8.22 8.82 4.61
N LEU A 112 -8.31 9.68 3.60
CA LEU A 112 -8.85 9.30 2.29
C LEU A 112 -8.01 8.20 1.64
N ALA A 113 -6.68 8.35 1.63
CA ALA A 113 -5.76 7.39 1.02
C ALA A 113 -5.86 6.00 1.68
N LEU A 114 -5.91 5.92 3.02
CA LEU A 114 -6.07 4.63 3.70
C LEU A 114 -7.45 4.01 3.41
N ARG A 115 -8.52 4.81 3.40
CA ARG A 115 -9.86 4.32 3.07
C ARG A 115 -9.91 3.75 1.65
N GLU A 116 -9.36 4.46 0.67
CA GLU A 116 -9.30 3.99 -0.71
C GLU A 116 -8.44 2.73 -0.87
N PHE A 117 -7.30 2.67 -0.18
CA PHE A 117 -6.45 1.48 -0.15
C PHE A 117 -7.19 0.26 0.42
N MET A 118 -7.90 0.41 1.55
CA MET A 118 -8.70 -0.69 2.13
C MET A 118 -9.80 -1.15 1.16
N THR A 119 -10.50 -0.21 0.52
CA THR A 119 -11.50 -0.54 -0.51
C THR A 119 -10.87 -1.26 -1.71
N HIS A 120 -9.69 -0.82 -2.16
CA HIS A 120 -8.94 -1.45 -3.25
C HIS A 120 -8.51 -2.89 -2.91
N CYS A 121 -8.12 -3.14 -1.66
CA CYS A 121 -7.86 -4.49 -1.13
C CYS A 121 -9.13 -5.35 -0.96
N GLY A 122 -10.33 -4.83 -1.26
CA GLY A 122 -11.58 -5.58 -1.18
C GLY A 122 -12.16 -5.71 0.23
N VAL A 123 -11.72 -4.88 1.18
CA VAL A 123 -12.31 -4.83 2.53
C VAL A 123 -13.76 -4.37 2.42
N GLN A 124 -14.69 -5.21 2.90
CA GLN A 124 -16.14 -4.95 2.79
C GLN A 124 -16.63 -3.91 3.79
N GLU A 125 -16.16 -3.97 5.04
CA GLU A 125 -16.56 -3.08 6.13
C GLU A 125 -15.40 -2.18 6.53
N VAL A 126 -15.05 -1.22 5.66
CA VAL A 126 -13.99 -0.25 5.96
C VAL A 126 -14.43 0.59 7.18
N PRO A 127 -13.68 0.57 8.31
CA PRO A 127 -14.06 1.29 9.50
C PRO A 127 -14.05 2.80 9.27
N THR A 128 -14.77 3.56 10.09
CA THR A 128 -14.63 5.02 10.09
C THR A 128 -13.22 5.38 10.55
N ILE A 129 -12.43 5.98 9.65
CA ILE A 129 -11.05 6.39 9.94
C ILE A 129 -11.04 7.89 10.21
N GLN A 130 -10.55 8.28 11.38
CA GLN A 130 -10.39 9.68 11.76
C GLN A 130 -9.03 9.91 12.40
N TYR A 131 -8.54 11.15 12.38
CA TYR A 131 -7.42 11.52 13.22
C TYR A 131 -7.83 11.44 14.70
N PRO A 132 -6.90 11.16 15.63
CA PRO A 132 -7.19 11.22 17.05
C PRO A 132 -7.66 12.64 17.38
N MET A 133 -8.71 12.75 18.21
CA MET A 133 -9.10 14.06 18.73
C MET A 133 -7.92 14.61 19.55
N GLN A 134 -7.52 15.86 19.27
CA GLN A 134 -6.48 16.56 20.01
C GLN A 134 -6.98 16.97 21.39
#